data_AF-A0A832WV55-F1
#
_entry.id   AF-A0A832WV55-F1
#
_cell.length_a   1.000
_cell.length_b   1.000
_cell.length_c   1.000
_cell.angle_alpha   90.00
_cell.angle_beta   90.00
_cell.angle_gamma   90.00
#
_symmetry.space_group_name_H-M   'P 1'
#
loop_
_entity.id
_entity.type
_entity.pdbx_description
1 polymer ?
#
loop_
_entity_poly.entity_id
_entity_poly.type
_entity_poly.pdbx_seq_one_letter_code
_entity_poly.pdbx_strand_id
1 'polypeptide(L)' 'IARQGDGIARIEGFVIFVPGTKVGDEVRIKVERVLPKFAFGSIVE' A
#
# COMPACT_ATOMS: atom_id res chain seq x y z
N ILE A 1 -13.19 -1.24 5.62
CA ILE A 1 -12.80 -2.67 5.75
C ILE A 1 -12.07 -3.00 4.46
N ALA A 2 -10.76 -3.27 4.52
CA ALA A 2 -9.96 -3.58 3.33
C ALA A 2 -10.61 -4.72 2.55
N ARG A 3 -10.87 -4.52 1.27
CA ARG A 3 -11.53 -5.54 0.44
C ARG A 3 -10.43 -6.50 0.00
N GLN A 4 -10.58 -7.74 0.46
CA GLN A 4 -9.97 -8.98 -0.03
C GLN A 4 -9.29 -8.82 -1.41
N GLY A 5 -8.02 -8.39 -1.43
CA GLY A 5 -7.28 -8.06 -2.65
C GLY A 5 -6.31 -6.89 -2.54
N ASP A 6 -6.49 -6.02 -1.54
CA ASP A 6 -5.53 -4.93 -1.27
C ASP A 6 -4.29 -5.47 -0.55
N GLY A 7 -3.11 -5.33 -1.17
CA GLY A 7 -1.86 -5.62 -0.50
C GLY A 7 -1.54 -4.54 0.54
N ILE A 8 -1.07 -4.97 1.71
CA ILE A 8 -0.77 -4.08 2.82
C ILE A 8 0.74 -3.95 2.94
N ALA A 9 1.26 -2.77 2.62
CA ALA A 9 2.64 -2.41 2.88
C ALA A 9 2.73 -1.74 4.27
N ARG A 10 3.73 -2.12 5.05
CA ARG A 10 4.00 -1.50 6.36
C ARG A 10 5.42 -0.94 6.36
N ILE A 11 5.53 0.37 6.44
CA ILE A 11 6.80 1.09 6.45
C ILE A 11 6.91 1.80 7.80
N GLU A 12 7.90 1.43 8.62
CA GLU A 12 8.16 2.06 9.93
C GLU A 12 6.91 2.13 10.84
N GLY A 13 6.06 1.11 10.78
CA GLY A 13 4.81 1.06 11.56
C GLY A 13 3.62 1.79 10.93
N PHE A 14 3.84 2.58 9.87
CA PHE A 14 2.80 3.23 9.08
C PHE A 14 2.22 2.29 8.03
N VAL A 15 0.90 2.26 7.91
CA VAL A 15 0.18 1.35 7.01
C VAL A 15 -0.10 2.05 5.69
N ILE A 16 0.26 1.40 4.59
CA ILE A 16 0.01 1.88 3.24
C ILE A 16 -0.75 0.78 2.48
N PHE A 17 -1.91 1.13 1.95
CA PHE A 17 -2.70 0.24 1.12
C PHE A 17 -2.26 0.37 -0.34
N VAL A 18 -1.82 -0.74 -0.91
CA VAL A 18 -1.35 -0.84 -2.29
C VAL A 18 -2.11 -1.98 -3.00
N PRO A 19 -3.21 -1.67 -3.70
CA PRO A 19 -3.98 -2.68 -4.41
C PRO A 19 -3.15 -3.35 -5.51
N GLY A 20 -3.41 -4.65 -5.73
CA GLY A 20 -2.75 -5.40 -6.81
C GLY A 20 -1.33 -5.90 -6.49
N THR A 21 -0.86 -5.75 -5.24
CA THR A 21 0.40 -6.36 -4.77
C THR A 21 0.14 -7.68 -4.03
N LYS A 22 1.12 -8.58 -4.05
CA LYS A 22 1.12 -9.83 -3.28
C LYS A 22 2.21 -9.83 -2.22
N VAL A 23 2.06 -10.73 -1.24
CA VAL A 23 3.07 -10.93 -0.21
C VAL A 23 4.37 -11.42 -0.88
N GLY A 24 5.46 -10.70 -0.67
CA GLY A 24 6.77 -11.00 -1.25
C GLY A 24 7.14 -10.17 -2.49
N ASP A 25 6.24 -9.34 -3.00
CA ASP A 25 6.54 -8.46 -4.13
C ASP A 25 7.41 -7.27 -3.66
N GLU A 26 8.55 -7.07 -4.32
CA GLU A 26 9.31 -5.81 -4.27
C GLU A 26 8.92 -4.93 -5.45
N VAL A 27 8.10 -3.93 -5.18
CA VAL A 27 7.63 -2.97 -6.19
C VAL A 27 7.90 -1.55 -5.74
N ARG A 28 8.09 -0.65 -6.70
CA ARG A 28 8.08 0.78 -6.41
C ARG A 28 6.63 1.24 -6.36
N ILE A 29 6.30 2.02 -5.34
CA ILE A 29 4.96 2.57 -5.17
C ILE A 29 5.02 4.07 -5.15
N LYS A 30 4.00 4.71 -5.72
CA LYS A 30 3.78 6.14 -5.59
C LYS A 30 2.66 6.37 -4.59
N VAL A 31 2.95 7.16 -3.56
CA VAL A 31 1.94 7.56 -2.58
C VAL A 31 1.04 8.62 -3.20
N GLU A 32 -0.25 8.32 -3.32
CA GLU A 32 -1.22 9.23 -3.93
C GLU A 32 -1.91 10.10 -2.88
N ARG A 33 -2.24 9.51 -1.72
CA ARG A 33 -2.96 10.19 -0.65
C ARG A 33 -2.49 9.70 0.70
N VAL A 34 -2.18 10.64 1.59
CA VAL A 34 -1.85 10.37 2.99
C VAL A 34 -3.02 10.78 3.86
N LEU A 35 -3.48 9.87 4.72
CA LEU A 35 -4.51 10.11 5.73
C LEU A 35 -3.90 9.97 7.13
N PRO A 36 -4.56 10.47 8.19
CA PRO A 36 -3.99 10.49 9.54
C PRO A 36 -3.61 9.11 10.11
N LYS A 37 -4.19 8.02 9.60
CA LYS A 37 -3.97 6.64 10.10
C LYS A 37 -3.29 5.72 9.10
N PHE A 38 -3.27 6.07 7.82
CA PHE A 38 -2.75 5.23 6.73
C PHE A 38 -2.60 6.05 5.45
N ALA A 39 -1.91 5.51 4.45
CA ALA A 39 -1.88 6.08 3.10
C ALA A 39 -2.40 5.10 2.06
N PHE A 40 -2.72 5.64 0.88
CA PHE A 40 -2.97 4.88 -0.33
C PHE A 40 -1.84 5.14 -1.32
N GLY A 41 -1.40 4.08 -1.99
CA GLY A 41 -0.43 4.17 -3.07
C GLY A 41 -0.77 3.22 -4.21
N SER A 42 -0.22 3.52 -5.38
CA SER A 42 -0.33 2.71 -6.59
C SER A 42 1.06 2.24 -7.03
N ILE A 43 1.13 1.08 -7.69
CA ILE A 43 2.39 0.54 -8.21
C ILE A 43 2.85 1.42 -9.38
N VAL A 44 4.13 1.75 -9.41
CA VAL A 44 4.80 2.39 -10.54
C VAL A 44 5.90 1.46 -11.07
N GLU A 45 6.02 1.34 -12.39
CA GLU A 45 7.16 0.67 -13.04
C GLU A 45 8.47 1.44 -12.82
#